data_AF-M7C814-F1
#
_entry.id   AF-M7C814-F1
#
_cell.length_a   1.000
_cell.length_b   1.000
_cell.length_c   1.000
_cell.angle_alpha   90.00
_cell.angle_beta   90.00
_cell.angle_gamma   90.00
#
_symmetry.space_group_name_H-M   'P 1'
#
loop_
_entity.id
_entity.type
_entity.pdbx_description
1 polymer ?
#
loop_
_entity_poly.entity_id
_entity_poly.type
_entity_poly.pdbx_seq_one_letter_code
_entity_poly.pdbx_strand_id
1 'polypeptide(L)'
;MSAYGIVGIPLILFSSFPALGAAYGTAKSGTGIAAMSVMRPELIMKSIIPVVMAGIIAIYGLVVAVLIANSLAPGITLFKSFLQLGAGLSVGLSGLAAGFAIGIVGDAGVRGTAQQPRLFVGMILILIFAEVLGLYGLIVALILSTKCFLKAPTMPSNKSVSDAPIFQFTNCRILRSHQLQREDLWVREGKILNPEKLFFDEKGSADIQLNCKDSIIAPGFIDVQINGGFGVDFSLATDDVQSGISLVSQKILSHGVTSFCPTLVTSPPSVYHKVLPQISVRNGGPHGAGILGAHLEGPFISKEKKGAHPEHYLSTFDSGAFQDLLATYRYLDCVRIVTLAPEMKRSSEVIQELTRRGICVSLGHSVANLSQAEEAVRHGATFITHLFNAMLPFHHRDPGIVGLLTSDQIPARRRVFYGMISDGIHTNPAALRIAHRAHPKGLVLVTDAIAGMGLAPGRHTLGQQVVEVDGLNTYIAGTKTLSGSVATMDSCVRHFMEATGCTVETALEAASLHPAQLLGIEHRKGTLNYDNDADFLLLDSSLHVRATYIAGERVWSQDTFTI
;
A
#
# COMPACT_ATOMS: atom_id res chain seq x y z
N MET A 1 -5.80 19.91 15.32
CA MET A 1 -6.13 20.09 16.74
C MET A 1 -5.07 19.38 17.57
N SER A 2 -4.33 20.14 18.37
CA SER A 2 -3.12 19.71 19.07
C SER A 2 -3.40 18.56 20.05
N ALA A 3 -2.79 17.39 19.80
CA ALA A 3 -2.82 16.22 20.71
C ALA A 3 -2.34 16.53 22.15
N TYR A 4 -1.70 17.68 22.34
CA TYR A 4 -1.22 18.18 23.63
C TYR A 4 -2.33 18.56 24.62
N GLY A 5 -3.57 18.78 24.18
CA GLY A 5 -4.68 19.15 25.07
C GLY A 5 -5.36 17.98 25.80
N ILE A 6 -5.17 16.74 25.34
CA ILE A 6 -5.98 15.59 25.79
C ILE A 6 -5.39 14.90 27.03
N VAL A 7 -4.11 15.10 27.36
CA VAL A 7 -3.46 14.37 28.47
C VAL A 7 -3.47 15.13 29.80
N GLY A 8 -3.73 16.45 29.82
CA GLY A 8 -3.79 17.23 31.06
C GLY A 8 -5.01 16.91 31.95
N ILE A 9 -6.15 16.57 31.33
CA ILE A 9 -7.41 16.30 32.05
C ILE A 9 -7.39 14.94 32.78
N PRO A 10 -6.92 13.83 32.18
CA PRO A 10 -6.78 12.55 32.88
C PRO A 10 -5.75 12.57 34.03
N LEU A 11 -4.66 13.34 33.90
CA LEU A 11 -3.55 13.39 34.87
C LEU A 11 -3.99 13.86 36.27
N ILE A 12 -4.84 14.89 36.33
CA ILE A 12 -5.28 15.50 37.59
C ILE A 12 -6.45 14.69 38.20
N LEU A 13 -7.31 14.12 37.36
CA LEU A 13 -8.45 13.31 37.79
C LEU A 13 -8.02 12.08 38.60
N PHE A 14 -7.01 11.33 38.14
CA PHE A 14 -6.56 10.14 38.86
C PHE A 14 -5.81 10.47 40.16
N SER A 15 -5.09 11.59 40.22
CA SER A 15 -4.47 12.08 41.45
C SER A 15 -5.48 12.50 42.53
N SER A 16 -6.76 12.66 42.18
CA SER A 16 -7.86 13.01 43.10
C SER A 16 -8.53 11.80 43.75
N PHE A 17 -8.29 10.58 43.26
CA PHE A 17 -8.89 9.35 43.80
C PHE A 17 -8.50 9.04 45.26
N PRO A 18 -7.30 9.40 45.77
CA PRO A 18 -6.98 9.26 47.19
C PRO A 18 -7.88 10.13 48.07
N ALA A 19 -8.34 11.28 47.57
CA ALA A 19 -9.31 12.12 48.30
C ALA A 19 -10.69 11.45 48.41
N LEU A 20 -11.12 10.71 47.36
CA LEU A 20 -12.33 9.89 47.42
C LEU A 20 -12.19 8.74 48.44
N GLY A 21 -11.04 8.07 48.44
CA GLY A 21 -10.70 7.06 49.45
C GLY A 21 -10.73 7.61 50.87
N ALA A 22 -10.09 8.75 51.10
CA ALA A 22 -10.06 9.44 52.38
C ALA A 22 -11.47 9.86 52.84
N ALA A 23 -12.30 10.39 51.93
CA ALA A 23 -13.67 10.78 52.22
C ALA A 23 -14.52 9.57 52.64
N TYR A 24 -14.43 8.45 51.89
CA TYR A 24 -15.13 7.22 52.26
C TYR A 24 -14.63 6.66 53.59
N GLY A 25 -13.31 6.57 53.77
CA GLY A 25 -12.68 6.06 54.99
C GLY A 25 -13.12 6.85 56.22
N THR A 26 -13.17 8.17 56.10
CA THR A 26 -13.67 9.10 57.12
C THR A 26 -15.16 8.88 57.41
N ALA A 27 -15.99 8.87 56.36
CA ALA A 27 -17.43 8.73 56.51
C ALA A 27 -17.83 7.41 57.17
N LYS A 28 -17.25 6.29 56.73
CA LYS A 28 -17.52 4.97 57.30
C LYS A 28 -17.01 4.84 58.73
N SER A 29 -15.77 5.22 58.99
CA SER A 29 -15.21 5.18 60.36
C SER A 29 -16.00 6.05 61.33
N GLY A 30 -16.50 7.20 60.86
CA GLY A 30 -17.36 8.10 61.64
C GLY A 30 -18.62 7.43 62.16
N THR A 31 -19.20 6.49 61.41
CA THR A 31 -20.37 5.72 61.89
C THR A 31 -20.04 4.81 63.07
N GLY A 32 -18.84 4.23 63.09
CA GLY A 32 -18.34 3.45 64.22
C GLY A 32 -18.10 4.33 65.44
N ILE A 33 -17.54 5.53 65.25
CA ILE A 33 -17.31 6.50 66.33
C ILE A 33 -18.63 6.98 66.94
N ALA A 34 -19.65 7.23 66.12
CA ALA A 34 -20.98 7.59 66.63
C ALA A 34 -21.57 6.48 67.52
N ALA A 35 -21.39 5.21 67.14
CA ALA A 35 -21.79 4.08 67.97
C ALA A 35 -20.97 3.98 69.27
N MET A 36 -19.65 4.18 69.22
CA MET A 36 -18.79 4.25 70.40
C MET A 36 -19.24 5.35 71.37
N SER A 37 -19.68 6.49 70.84
CA SER A 37 -20.12 7.64 71.64
C SER A 37 -21.36 7.36 72.48
N VAL A 38 -22.18 6.38 72.07
CA VAL A 38 -23.34 5.91 72.85
C VAL A 38 -22.94 4.79 73.80
N MET A 39 -22.09 3.86 73.36
CA MET A 39 -21.74 2.66 74.13
C MET A 39 -20.72 2.91 75.24
N ARG A 40 -19.66 3.69 74.95
CA ARG A 40 -18.53 4.00 75.84
C ARG A 40 -17.96 5.39 75.53
N PRO A 41 -18.61 6.47 76.00
CA PRO A 41 -18.20 7.85 75.73
C PRO A 41 -16.74 8.15 76.13
N GLU A 42 -16.22 7.46 77.14
CA GLU A 42 -14.85 7.61 77.63
C GLU A 42 -13.77 7.17 76.62
N LEU A 43 -14.14 6.39 75.59
CA LEU A 43 -13.23 5.86 74.58
C LEU A 43 -13.26 6.64 73.25
N ILE A 44 -14.11 7.66 73.11
CA ILE A 44 -14.28 8.41 71.85
C ILE A 44 -12.96 8.93 71.31
N MET A 45 -12.11 9.53 72.15
CA MET A 45 -10.83 10.09 71.71
C MET A 45 -9.89 9.03 71.12
N LYS A 46 -9.94 7.79 71.62
CA LYS A 46 -9.15 6.68 71.05
C LYS A 46 -9.71 6.19 69.72
N SER A 47 -11.01 6.36 69.49
CA SER A 47 -11.70 5.93 68.28
C SER A 47 -11.57 6.88 67.09
N ILE A 48 -10.92 8.04 67.26
CA ILE A 48 -10.66 9.00 66.17
C ILE A 48 -9.55 8.53 65.22
N ILE A 49 -8.69 7.59 65.64
CA ILE A 49 -7.51 7.16 64.89
C ILE A 49 -7.81 6.74 63.42
N PRO A 50 -8.82 5.89 63.12
CA PRO A 50 -9.15 5.54 61.74
C PRO A 50 -9.48 6.75 60.84
N VAL A 51 -10.14 7.78 61.39
CA VAL A 51 -10.47 9.01 60.63
C VAL A 51 -9.21 9.80 60.31
N VAL A 52 -8.29 9.92 61.27
CA VAL A 52 -7.01 10.60 61.05
C VAL A 52 -6.19 9.86 59.99
N MET A 53 -6.12 8.53 60.06
CA MET A 53 -5.40 7.71 59.08
C MET A 53 -6.03 7.78 57.69
N ALA A 54 -7.37 7.81 57.59
CA ALA A 54 -8.04 8.04 56.31
C ALA A 54 -7.68 9.40 55.70
N GLY A 55 -7.56 10.46 56.52
CA GLY A 55 -7.20 11.80 56.06
C GLY A 55 -5.80 11.90 55.44
N ILE A 56 -4.83 11.13 55.96
CA ILE A 56 -3.44 11.13 55.46
C ILE A 56 -3.38 10.68 53.99
N ILE A 57 -4.24 9.77 53.56
CA ILE A 57 -4.27 9.25 52.18
C ILE A 57 -4.49 10.37 51.15
N ALA A 58 -5.30 11.38 51.46
CA ALA A 58 -5.53 12.50 50.55
C ALA A 58 -4.26 13.30 50.26
N ILE A 59 -3.32 13.36 51.21
CA ILE A 59 -2.04 14.05 51.07
C ILE A 59 -1.18 13.40 49.99
N TYR A 60 -1.23 12.07 49.87
CA TYR A 60 -0.46 11.34 48.84
C TYR A 60 -0.87 11.77 47.42
N GLY A 61 -2.18 11.88 47.17
CA GLY A 61 -2.70 12.38 45.90
C GLY A 61 -2.31 13.83 45.64
N LEU A 62 -2.40 14.69 46.66
CA LEU A 62 -2.01 16.10 46.57
C LEU A 62 -0.53 16.28 46.21
N VAL A 63 0.37 15.53 46.85
CA VAL A 63 1.81 15.60 46.56
C VAL A 63 2.09 15.26 45.10
N VAL A 64 1.51 14.17 44.59
CA VAL A 64 1.71 13.75 43.19
C VAL A 64 1.08 14.76 42.22
N ALA A 65 -0.10 15.31 42.54
CA ALA A 65 -0.75 16.33 41.73
C ALA A 65 0.12 17.59 41.59
N VAL A 66 0.74 18.05 42.68
CA VAL A 66 1.64 19.21 42.69
C VAL A 66 2.91 18.92 41.88
N LEU A 67 3.50 17.74 42.02
CA LEU A 67 4.67 17.33 41.23
C LEU A 67 4.37 17.31 39.73
N ILE A 68 3.21 16.76 39.35
CA ILE A 68 2.73 16.74 37.98
C ILE A 68 2.51 18.17 37.46
N ALA A 69 1.79 19.00 38.20
CA ALA A 69 1.46 20.37 37.79
C ALA A 69 2.71 21.22 37.52
N ASN A 70 3.73 21.10 38.38
CA ASN A 70 5.01 21.79 38.22
C ASN A 70 5.84 21.29 37.02
N SER A 71 5.52 20.12 36.47
CA SER A 71 6.22 19.53 35.33
C SER A 71 5.52 19.75 33.98
N LEU A 72 4.39 20.46 33.96
CA LEU A 72 3.68 20.83 32.74
C LEU A 72 4.39 21.99 32.04
N ALA A 73 4.92 21.73 30.83
CA ALA A 73 5.56 22.73 29.98
C ALA A 73 5.11 22.59 28.52
N PRO A 74 5.13 23.68 27.72
CA PRO A 74 4.91 23.60 26.28
C PRO A 74 5.99 22.70 25.65
N GLY A 75 5.60 21.60 25.00
CA GLY A 75 6.54 20.65 24.37
C GLY A 75 6.78 19.34 25.14
N ILE A 76 5.85 18.93 26.02
CA ILE A 76 5.93 17.61 26.66
C ILE A 76 5.85 16.47 25.62
N THR A 77 6.72 15.47 25.75
CA THR A 77 6.70 14.30 24.85
C THR A 77 5.58 13.34 25.23
N LEU A 78 5.11 12.54 24.26
CA LEU A 78 4.07 11.52 24.48
C LEU A 78 4.50 10.52 25.57
N PHE A 79 5.76 10.10 25.56
CA PHE A 79 6.33 9.21 26.58
C PHE A 79 6.25 9.80 28.00
N LYS A 80 6.62 11.08 28.19
CA LYS A 80 6.49 11.76 29.49
C LYS A 80 5.04 11.85 29.95
N SER A 81 4.13 12.06 29.00
CA SER A 81 2.69 12.13 29.27
C SER A 81 2.14 10.79 29.80
N PHE A 82 2.57 9.65 29.22
CA PHE A 82 2.22 8.32 29.71
C PHE A 82 2.84 7.98 31.08
N LEU A 83 4.07 8.41 31.35
CA LEU A 83 4.70 8.23 32.67
C LEU A 83 3.94 8.95 33.78
N GLN A 84 3.54 10.20 33.52
CA GLN A 84 2.75 10.98 34.48
C GLN A 84 1.35 10.40 34.69
N LEU A 85 0.73 9.87 33.64
CA LEU A 85 -0.54 9.14 33.75
C LEU A 85 -0.40 7.89 34.63
N GLY A 86 0.68 7.11 34.43
CA GLY A 86 0.99 5.95 35.25
C GLY A 86 1.23 6.30 36.73
N ALA A 87 1.91 7.43 37.00
CA ALA A 87 2.11 7.94 38.35
C ALA A 87 0.77 8.30 39.03
N GLY A 88 -0.11 9.02 38.32
CA GLY A 88 -1.43 9.37 38.81
C GLY A 88 -2.33 8.16 39.09
N LEU A 89 -2.34 7.17 38.20
CA LEU A 89 -3.10 5.93 38.37
C LEU A 89 -2.60 5.10 39.56
N SER A 90 -1.28 5.00 39.74
CA SER A 90 -0.68 4.21 40.81
C SER A 90 -1.05 4.73 42.19
N VAL A 91 -0.87 6.04 42.45
CA VAL A 91 -1.26 6.65 43.74
C VAL A 91 -2.78 6.71 43.89
N GLY A 92 -3.50 6.94 42.79
CA GLY A 92 -4.95 7.12 42.79
C GLY A 92 -5.71 5.87 43.21
N LEU A 93 -5.46 4.75 42.53
CA LEU A 93 -6.13 3.49 42.79
C LEU A 93 -5.69 2.88 44.13
N SER A 94 -4.41 3.01 44.51
CA SER A 94 -3.93 2.53 45.80
C SER A 94 -4.53 3.31 46.96
N GLY A 95 -4.63 4.64 46.84
CA GLY A 95 -5.24 5.50 47.86
C GLY A 95 -6.73 5.23 48.03
N LEU A 96 -7.45 5.02 46.93
CA LEU A 96 -8.86 4.62 46.97
C LEU A 96 -9.05 3.29 47.71
N ALA A 97 -8.25 2.28 47.37
CA ALA A 97 -8.30 0.97 48.02
C ALA A 97 -7.94 1.04 49.52
N ALA A 98 -6.90 1.79 49.87
CA ALA A 98 -6.49 2.01 51.26
C ALA A 98 -7.59 2.71 52.07
N GLY A 99 -8.22 3.76 51.52
CA GLY A 99 -9.32 4.46 52.17
C GLY A 99 -10.56 3.58 52.38
N PHE A 100 -10.85 2.70 51.42
CA PHE A 100 -11.92 1.71 51.54
C PHE A 100 -11.66 0.71 52.68
N ALA A 101 -10.44 0.16 52.74
CA ALA A 101 -10.02 -0.75 53.80
C ALA A 101 -10.06 -0.07 55.18
N ILE A 102 -9.53 1.14 55.30
CA ILE A 102 -9.57 1.93 56.55
C ILE A 102 -11.02 2.18 56.98
N GLY A 103 -11.92 2.52 56.06
CA GLY A 103 -13.33 2.76 56.39
C GLY A 103 -14.05 1.55 57.00
N ILE A 104 -13.85 0.37 56.41
CA ILE A 104 -14.46 -0.88 56.90
C ILE A 104 -13.87 -1.27 58.26
N VAL A 105 -12.54 -1.25 58.36
CA VAL A 105 -11.82 -1.61 59.59
C VAL A 105 -12.10 -0.60 60.70
N GLY A 106 -12.22 0.68 60.36
CA GLY A 106 -12.58 1.74 61.28
C GLY A 106 -13.98 1.55 61.85
N ASP A 107 -14.99 1.28 61.02
CA ASP A 107 -16.36 1.03 61.51
C ASP A 107 -16.44 -0.22 62.39
N ALA A 108 -16.02 -1.37 61.84
CA ALA A 108 -16.10 -2.66 62.53
C ALA A 108 -15.19 -2.72 63.76
N GLY A 109 -13.96 -2.21 63.65
CA GLY A 109 -12.97 -2.20 64.72
C GLY A 109 -13.34 -1.27 65.86
N VAL A 110 -13.92 -0.10 65.58
CA VAL A 110 -14.39 0.81 66.63
C VAL A 110 -15.58 0.19 67.37
N ARG A 111 -16.57 -0.37 66.68
CA ARG A 111 -17.70 -1.07 67.33
C ARG A 111 -17.25 -2.29 68.12
N GLY A 112 -16.33 -3.09 67.57
CA GLY A 112 -15.75 -4.23 68.27
C GLY A 112 -15.00 -3.82 69.54
N THR A 113 -14.23 -2.72 69.48
CA THR A 113 -13.55 -2.16 70.65
C THR A 113 -14.53 -1.66 71.72
N ALA A 114 -15.70 -1.15 71.33
CA ALA A 114 -16.72 -0.71 72.27
C ALA A 114 -17.27 -1.88 73.12
N GLN A 115 -17.41 -3.05 72.49
CA GLN A 115 -17.82 -4.29 73.15
C GLN A 115 -16.68 -4.93 73.95
N GLN A 116 -15.50 -5.02 73.36
CA GLN A 116 -14.32 -5.66 73.95
C GLN A 116 -13.07 -4.77 73.78
N PRO A 117 -12.68 -3.99 74.80
CA PRO A 117 -11.57 -3.03 74.70
C PRO A 117 -10.21 -3.62 74.29
N ARG A 118 -10.00 -4.93 74.49
CA ARG A 118 -8.77 -5.63 74.06
C ARG A 118 -8.58 -5.66 72.54
N LEU A 119 -9.65 -5.50 71.76
CA LEU A 119 -9.60 -5.48 70.29
C LEU A 119 -8.98 -4.19 69.73
N PHE A 120 -8.77 -3.17 70.56
CA PHE A 120 -8.18 -1.90 70.14
C PHE A 120 -6.83 -2.09 69.43
N VAL A 121 -5.94 -2.91 70.01
CA VAL A 121 -4.60 -3.16 69.42
C VAL A 121 -4.72 -3.86 68.07
N GLY A 122 -5.64 -4.83 67.95
CA GLY A 122 -5.90 -5.54 66.69
C GLY A 122 -6.41 -4.61 65.58
N MET A 123 -7.32 -3.69 65.92
CA MET A 123 -7.80 -2.66 64.99
C MET A 123 -6.64 -1.79 64.49
N ILE A 124 -5.77 -1.31 65.37
CA ILE A 124 -4.64 -0.45 65.00
C ILE A 124 -3.67 -1.16 64.05
N LEU A 125 -3.35 -2.43 64.33
CA LEU A 125 -2.48 -3.22 63.45
C LEU A 125 -3.07 -3.35 62.03
N ILE A 126 -4.37 -3.60 61.92
CA ILE A 126 -5.03 -3.71 60.61
C ILE A 126 -5.04 -2.36 59.89
N LEU A 127 -5.28 -1.26 60.60
CA LEU A 127 -5.25 0.09 60.02
C LEU A 127 -3.87 0.45 59.46
N ILE A 128 -2.78 0.08 60.15
CA ILE A 128 -1.41 0.30 59.67
C ILE A 128 -1.20 -0.44 58.35
N PHE A 129 -1.58 -1.72 58.25
CA PHE A 129 -1.45 -2.47 57.00
C PHE A 129 -2.35 -1.93 55.87
N ALA A 130 -3.54 -1.43 56.20
CA ALA A 130 -4.43 -0.80 55.24
C ALA A 130 -3.84 0.50 54.68
N GLU A 131 -3.18 1.31 55.51
CA GLU A 131 -2.53 2.56 55.10
C GLU A 131 -1.30 2.31 54.21
N VAL A 132 -0.51 1.27 54.50
CA VAL A 132 0.69 0.91 53.73
C VAL A 132 0.39 0.67 52.24
N LEU A 133 -0.83 0.19 51.91
CA LEU A 133 -1.26 0.06 50.51
C LEU A 133 -1.23 1.41 49.77
N GLY A 134 -1.68 2.48 50.43
CA GLY A 134 -1.62 3.84 49.89
C GLY A 134 -0.19 4.32 49.70
N LEU A 135 0.68 4.03 50.67
CA LEU A 135 2.10 4.39 50.65
C LEU A 135 2.85 3.74 49.48
N TYR A 136 2.57 2.48 49.15
CA TYR A 136 3.21 1.83 48.01
C TYR A 136 2.90 2.53 46.68
N GLY A 137 1.65 2.94 46.46
CA GLY A 137 1.31 3.69 45.24
C GLY A 137 1.95 5.07 45.20
N LEU A 138 2.12 5.75 46.36
CA LEU A 138 2.90 6.98 46.44
C LEU A 138 4.36 6.76 46.04
N ILE A 139 5.03 5.73 46.58
CA ILE A 139 6.43 5.43 46.27
C ILE A 139 6.62 5.18 44.77
N VAL A 140 5.75 4.37 44.16
CA VAL A 140 5.79 4.10 42.72
C VAL A 140 5.57 5.38 41.91
N ALA A 141 4.60 6.21 42.30
CA ALA A 141 4.35 7.49 41.64
C ALA A 141 5.56 8.44 41.73
N LEU A 142 6.28 8.47 42.86
CA LEU A 142 7.50 9.25 43.04
C LEU A 142 8.67 8.72 42.19
N ILE A 143 8.81 7.39 42.07
CA ILE A 143 9.83 6.77 41.19
C ILE A 143 9.56 7.11 39.71
N LEU A 144 8.30 7.01 39.28
CA LEU A 144 7.91 7.36 37.90
C LEU A 144 8.13 8.85 37.63
N SER A 145 7.87 9.71 38.62
CA SER A 145 8.08 11.15 38.51
C SER A 145 9.55 11.56 38.53
N THR A 146 10.40 10.89 39.31
CA THR A 146 11.87 11.17 39.36
C THR A 146 12.58 10.73 38.08
N LYS A 147 12.16 9.62 37.46
CA LYS A 147 12.66 9.21 36.13
C LYS A 147 12.29 10.18 35.00
N CYS A 148 11.31 11.06 35.21
CA CYS A 148 10.96 12.13 34.27
C CYS A 148 11.98 13.30 34.25
N PHE A 149 12.78 13.45 35.32
CA PHE A 149 13.85 14.47 35.44
C PHE A 149 15.21 14.02 34.92
N LEU A 150 15.40 12.72 34.67
CA LEU A 150 16.54 12.27 33.89
C LEU A 150 16.39 12.84 32.47
N LYS A 151 17.47 13.46 31.98
CA LYS A 151 17.58 13.99 30.62
C LYS A 151 16.89 13.00 29.70
N ALA A 152 15.89 13.47 28.93
CA ALA A 152 15.18 12.60 27.99
C ALA A 152 16.25 11.78 27.27
N PRO A 153 16.11 10.44 27.20
CA PRO A 153 17.06 9.66 26.42
C PRO A 153 17.15 10.37 25.09
N THR A 154 18.37 10.76 24.70
CA THR A 154 18.64 11.32 23.38
C THR A 154 17.84 10.46 22.42
N MET A 155 16.87 11.08 21.72
CA MET A 155 16.05 10.35 20.74
C MET A 155 17.03 9.48 19.97
N PRO A 156 16.85 8.14 20.00
CA PRO A 156 17.80 7.25 19.40
C PRO A 156 17.98 7.74 17.97
N SER A 157 19.23 7.99 17.61
CA SER A 157 19.55 8.46 16.28
C SER A 157 19.03 7.40 15.30
N ASN A 158 18.31 7.85 14.27
CA ASN A 158 17.88 6.99 13.15
C ASN A 158 19.07 6.18 12.58
N LYS A 159 20.30 6.67 12.79
CA LYS A 159 21.59 6.06 12.47
C LYS A 159 21.96 4.81 13.27
N SER A 160 21.14 4.39 14.24
CA SER A 160 21.35 3.13 14.93
C SER A 160 21.09 1.91 14.03
N VAL A 161 20.33 2.09 12.94
CA VAL A 161 19.97 1.04 11.97
C VAL A 161 20.50 1.34 10.56
N SER A 162 20.33 2.58 10.06
CA SER A 162 20.86 3.02 8.77
C SER A 162 21.12 4.52 8.76
N ASP A 163 22.13 4.97 7.99
CA ASP A 163 22.43 6.39 7.75
C ASP A 163 21.50 7.03 6.70
N ALA A 164 20.68 6.24 5.99
CA ALA A 164 19.77 6.76 4.98
C ALA A 164 18.59 7.52 5.61
N PRO A 165 18.20 8.69 5.06
CA PRO A 165 17.11 9.47 5.60
C PRO A 165 15.77 8.75 5.48
N ILE A 166 14.94 8.90 6.51
CA ILE A 166 13.55 8.43 6.54
C ILE A 166 12.63 9.56 6.06
N PHE A 167 11.90 9.29 5.00
CA PHE A 167 10.86 10.16 4.47
C PHE A 167 9.50 9.73 5.00
N GLN A 168 8.71 10.70 5.46
CA GLN A 168 7.31 10.52 5.86
C GLN A 168 6.42 11.40 5.00
N PHE A 169 5.50 10.78 4.27
CA PHE A 169 4.48 11.45 3.48
C PHE A 169 3.20 11.52 4.31
N THR A 170 2.78 12.73 4.65
CA THR A 170 1.68 13.02 5.58
C THR A 170 0.49 13.62 4.85
N ASN A 171 -0.69 13.57 5.48
CA ASN A 171 -1.92 14.17 4.94
C ASN A 171 -2.27 13.63 3.54
N CYS A 172 -2.32 12.30 3.41
CA CYS A 172 -2.65 11.60 2.18
C CYS A 172 -3.66 10.47 2.42
N ARG A 173 -4.14 9.86 1.34
CA ARG A 173 -4.89 8.60 1.35
C ARG A 173 -4.11 7.57 0.55
N ILE A 174 -3.73 6.46 1.17
CA ILE A 174 -2.86 5.44 0.59
C ILE A 174 -3.71 4.28 0.10
N LEU A 175 -3.44 3.79 -1.12
CA LEU A 175 -4.01 2.56 -1.64
C LEU A 175 -3.23 1.35 -1.11
N ARG A 176 -3.78 0.67 -0.11
CA ARG A 176 -3.21 -0.56 0.48
C ARG A 176 -4.36 -1.50 0.82
N SER A 177 -4.12 -2.81 0.72
CA SER A 177 -5.14 -3.83 1.06
C SER A 177 -6.48 -3.61 0.33
N HIS A 178 -6.44 -3.18 -0.93
CA HIS A 178 -7.61 -2.90 -1.77
C HIS A 178 -8.50 -1.74 -1.32
N GLN A 179 -7.99 -0.84 -0.45
CA GLN A 179 -8.75 0.30 0.07
C GLN A 179 -7.91 1.57 0.11
N LEU A 180 -8.56 2.72 -0.11
CA LEU A 180 -7.97 4.02 0.21
C LEU A 180 -8.13 4.32 1.70
N GLN A 181 -7.01 4.35 2.42
CA GLN A 181 -6.97 4.62 3.86
C GLN A 181 -6.16 5.86 4.18
N ARG A 182 -6.62 6.67 5.14
CA ARG A 182 -5.90 7.87 5.59
C ARG A 182 -4.80 7.46 6.56
N GLU A 183 -3.59 7.37 6.04
CA GLU A 183 -2.38 6.94 6.73
C GLU A 183 -1.18 7.70 6.16
N ASP A 184 -0.05 7.66 6.87
CA ASP A 184 1.21 8.21 6.40
C ASP A 184 2.05 7.13 5.70
N LEU A 185 2.72 7.47 4.61
CA LEU A 185 3.66 6.57 3.93
C LEU A 185 5.06 6.82 4.44
N TRP A 186 5.78 5.76 4.80
CA TRP A 186 7.15 5.83 5.31
C TRP A 186 8.09 5.16 4.31
N VAL A 187 9.19 5.82 3.98
CA VAL A 187 10.14 5.34 2.97
C VAL A 187 11.57 5.55 3.45
N ARG A 188 12.43 4.53 3.26
CA ARG A 188 13.89 4.58 3.46
C ARG A 188 14.55 3.62 2.48
N GLU A 189 15.69 4.02 1.90
CA GLU A 189 16.46 3.18 0.96
C GLU A 189 15.62 2.63 -0.20
N GLY A 190 14.68 3.44 -0.68
CA GLY A 190 13.77 3.08 -1.76
C GLY A 190 12.78 1.97 -1.45
N LYS A 191 12.56 1.66 -0.17
CA LYS A 191 11.60 0.68 0.31
C LYS A 191 10.53 1.31 1.19
N ILE A 192 9.32 0.75 1.14
CA ILE A 192 8.22 1.14 2.01
C ILE A 192 8.42 0.53 3.39
N LEU A 193 8.50 1.37 4.42
CA LEU A 193 8.73 0.94 5.80
C LEU A 193 7.43 0.61 6.53
N ASN A 194 7.51 -0.34 7.47
CA ASN A 194 6.48 -0.55 8.47
C ASN A 194 6.66 0.45 9.62
N PRO A 195 5.69 1.38 9.85
CA PRO A 195 5.79 2.38 10.90
C PRO A 195 5.81 1.77 12.32
N GLU A 196 5.19 0.62 12.53
CA GLU A 196 5.19 -0.07 13.83
C GLU A 196 6.61 -0.52 14.19
N LYS A 197 7.26 -1.23 13.27
CA LYS A 197 8.67 -1.65 13.41
C LYS A 197 9.60 -0.46 13.59
N LEU A 198 9.41 0.59 12.78
CA LEU A 198 10.20 1.81 12.88
C LEU A 198 10.07 2.45 14.27
N PHE A 199 8.86 2.53 14.82
CA PHE A 199 8.61 3.21 16.08
C PHE A 199 8.96 2.38 17.31
N PHE A 200 8.61 1.10 17.34
CA PHE A 200 8.79 0.25 18.52
C PHE A 200 10.17 -0.41 18.59
N ASP A 201 10.70 -0.88 17.45
CA ASP A 201 11.96 -1.61 17.42
C ASP A 201 13.14 -0.66 17.21
N GLU A 202 13.07 0.17 16.16
CA GLU A 202 14.15 1.11 15.82
C GLU A 202 14.10 2.40 16.63
N LYS A 203 12.93 2.73 17.19
CA LYS A 203 12.64 4.01 17.86
C LYS A 203 12.96 5.22 16.97
N GLY A 204 12.84 5.02 15.66
CA GLY A 204 13.13 6.02 14.65
C GLY A 204 12.01 7.03 14.47
N SER A 205 12.33 8.13 13.81
CA SER A 205 11.38 9.20 13.45
C SER A 205 11.68 9.74 12.05
N ALA A 206 10.76 10.51 11.46
CA ALA A 206 10.98 11.08 10.14
C ALA A 206 12.14 12.08 10.16
N ASP A 207 13.11 11.92 9.24
CA ASP A 207 14.12 12.94 8.97
C ASP A 207 13.54 14.04 8.08
N ILE A 208 12.67 13.66 7.14
CA ILE A 208 12.03 14.55 6.18
C ILE A 208 10.53 14.27 6.16
N GLN A 209 9.72 15.32 6.34
CA GLN A 209 8.27 15.24 6.26
C GLN A 209 7.76 16.01 5.04
N LEU A 210 6.91 15.35 4.25
CA LEU A 210 6.29 15.90 3.06
C LEU A 210 4.77 15.92 3.27
N ASN A 211 4.14 17.09 3.12
CA ASN A 211 2.68 17.20 3.19
C ASN A 211 2.08 17.01 1.79
N CYS A 212 1.27 15.96 1.64
CA CYS A 212 0.66 15.56 0.37
C CYS A 212 -0.66 16.27 0.07
N LYS A 213 -1.11 17.23 0.89
CA LYS A 213 -2.30 18.07 0.62
C LYS A 213 -3.55 17.26 0.22
N ASP A 214 -3.86 16.20 0.95
CA ASP A 214 -4.99 15.28 0.72
C ASP A 214 -4.96 14.47 -0.58
N SER A 215 -3.80 14.41 -1.22
CA SER A 215 -3.56 13.58 -2.42
C SER A 215 -3.74 12.10 -2.13
N ILE A 216 -4.08 11.36 -3.18
CA ILE A 216 -4.09 9.90 -3.18
C ILE A 216 -2.67 9.43 -3.49
N ILE A 217 -2.16 8.49 -2.70
CA ILE A 217 -0.93 7.74 -2.97
C ILE A 217 -1.32 6.37 -3.49
N ALA A 218 -0.93 6.08 -4.74
CA ALA A 218 -1.17 4.79 -5.39
C ALA A 218 0.17 4.17 -5.83
N PRO A 219 0.27 2.83 -5.96
CA PRO A 219 1.45 2.23 -6.57
C PRO A 219 1.67 2.77 -7.99
N GLY A 220 2.93 2.89 -8.40
CA GLY A 220 3.29 3.33 -9.75
C GLY A 220 2.68 2.44 -10.82
N PHE A 221 2.25 3.04 -11.93
CA PHE A 221 1.62 2.29 -13.00
C PHE A 221 2.64 1.42 -13.74
N ILE A 222 2.17 0.27 -14.23
CA ILE A 222 2.95 -0.70 -14.98
C ILE A 222 2.29 -0.91 -16.35
N ASP A 223 2.99 -0.52 -17.41
CA ASP A 223 2.49 -0.70 -18.77
C ASP A 223 3.14 -1.91 -19.45
N VAL A 224 2.38 -2.99 -19.62
CA VAL A 224 2.91 -4.25 -20.16
C VAL A 224 2.79 -4.36 -21.69
N GLN A 225 2.15 -3.40 -22.34
CA GLN A 225 2.04 -3.35 -23.81
C GLN A 225 2.10 -1.90 -24.30
N ILE A 226 3.30 -1.51 -24.75
CA ILE A 226 3.62 -0.20 -25.33
C ILE A 226 4.66 -0.39 -26.44
N ASN A 227 4.30 -0.02 -27.67
CA ASN A 227 5.12 -0.19 -28.87
C ASN A 227 6.12 0.95 -29.05
N GLY A 228 5.84 2.10 -28.45
CA GLY A 228 6.66 3.29 -28.57
C GLY A 228 5.98 4.54 -28.03
N GLY A 229 6.56 5.69 -28.36
CA GLY A 229 6.05 7.00 -27.97
C GLY A 229 7.03 8.11 -28.28
N PHE A 230 6.55 9.35 -28.34
CA PHE A 230 7.37 10.55 -28.52
C PHE A 230 8.31 10.47 -29.74
N GLY A 231 7.83 9.88 -30.84
CA GLY A 231 8.55 9.70 -32.09
C GLY A 231 9.42 8.43 -32.16
N VAL A 232 9.47 7.64 -31.10
CA VAL A 232 10.23 6.39 -31.03
C VAL A 232 9.32 5.19 -31.24
N ASP A 233 9.75 4.26 -32.06
CA ASP A 233 9.15 2.95 -32.29
C ASP A 233 10.18 1.87 -31.94
N PHE A 234 9.85 0.98 -30.99
CA PHE A 234 10.77 -0.05 -30.52
C PHE A 234 11.03 -1.16 -31.54
N SER A 235 10.19 -1.26 -32.57
CA SER A 235 10.30 -2.24 -33.66
C SER A 235 11.10 -1.71 -34.85
N LEU A 236 11.75 -0.55 -34.71
CA LEU A 236 12.71 -0.03 -35.69
C LEU A 236 14.15 -0.31 -35.28
N ALA A 237 14.88 -0.98 -36.17
CA ALA A 237 16.29 -1.35 -36.02
C ALA A 237 17.24 -0.15 -36.26
N THR A 238 17.07 0.95 -35.53
CA THR A 238 17.97 2.12 -35.59
C THR A 238 19.32 1.78 -34.95
N ASP A 239 20.33 2.64 -35.17
CA ASP A 239 21.65 2.46 -34.54
C ASP A 239 21.67 2.86 -33.05
N ASP A 240 20.60 3.52 -32.56
CA ASP A 240 20.49 4.05 -31.21
C ASP A 240 19.16 3.67 -30.54
N VAL A 241 18.88 2.37 -30.49
CA VAL A 241 17.67 1.80 -29.87
C VAL A 241 17.62 2.16 -28.38
N GLN A 242 18.76 2.11 -27.70
CA GLN A 242 18.84 2.35 -26.26
C GLN A 242 18.46 3.78 -25.87
N SER A 243 18.87 4.79 -26.63
CA SER A 243 18.46 6.17 -26.36
C SER A 243 16.99 6.38 -26.66
N GLY A 244 16.44 5.74 -27.70
CA GLY A 244 15.01 5.75 -27.98
C GLY A 244 14.18 5.19 -26.82
N ILE A 245 14.53 4.00 -26.32
CA ILE A 245 13.90 3.40 -25.13
C ILE A 245 14.05 4.32 -23.91
N SER A 246 15.23 4.93 -23.74
CA SER A 246 15.48 5.82 -22.61
C SER A 246 14.63 7.09 -22.67
N LEU A 247 14.46 7.68 -23.86
CA LEU A 247 13.57 8.82 -24.09
C LEU A 247 12.13 8.49 -23.70
N VAL A 248 11.59 7.37 -24.18
CA VAL A 248 10.22 6.95 -23.83
C VAL A 248 10.12 6.71 -22.32
N SER A 249 11.08 6.00 -21.73
CA SER A 249 11.11 5.72 -20.29
C SER A 249 11.09 6.97 -19.41
N GLN A 250 11.69 8.09 -19.86
CA GLN A 250 11.64 9.37 -19.15
C GLN A 250 10.30 10.07 -19.31
N LYS A 251 9.78 10.10 -20.53
CA LYS A 251 8.58 10.87 -20.85
C LYS A 251 7.31 10.26 -20.25
N ILE A 252 7.22 8.93 -20.17
CA ILE A 252 6.07 8.23 -19.58
C ILE A 252 5.95 8.41 -18.06
N LEU A 253 6.99 8.89 -17.37
CA LEU A 253 6.93 9.24 -15.94
C LEU A 253 5.84 10.29 -15.66
N SER A 254 5.62 11.21 -16.60
CA SER A 254 4.58 12.24 -16.49
C SER A 254 3.15 11.69 -16.57
N HIS A 255 3.00 10.45 -17.02
CA HIS A 255 1.75 9.70 -17.13
C HIS A 255 1.63 8.63 -16.03
N GLY A 256 2.48 8.71 -14.98
CA GLY A 256 2.44 7.83 -13.83
C GLY A 256 3.02 6.43 -14.05
N VAL A 257 3.64 6.16 -15.20
CA VAL A 257 4.25 4.86 -15.48
C VAL A 257 5.63 4.79 -14.84
N THR A 258 5.81 3.94 -13.85
CA THR A 258 7.10 3.73 -13.17
C THR A 258 7.85 2.51 -13.69
N SER A 259 7.17 1.62 -14.41
CA SER A 259 7.77 0.44 -15.04
C SER A 259 7.01 0.04 -16.29
N PHE A 260 7.68 -0.51 -17.30
CA PHE A 260 7.02 -0.91 -18.54
C PHE A 260 7.73 -2.06 -19.26
N CYS A 261 7.03 -2.66 -20.23
CA CYS A 261 7.55 -3.66 -21.15
C CYS A 261 7.60 -3.07 -22.58
N PRO A 262 8.78 -2.70 -23.12
CA PRO A 262 8.88 -2.32 -24.53
C PRO A 262 8.38 -3.46 -25.42
N THR A 263 7.41 -3.15 -26.27
CA THR A 263 6.72 -4.12 -27.11
C THR A 263 7.28 -4.07 -28.53
N LEU A 264 7.66 -5.23 -29.06
CA LEU A 264 8.07 -5.40 -30.45
C LEU A 264 7.00 -6.16 -31.20
N VAL A 265 6.47 -5.56 -32.26
CA VAL A 265 5.49 -6.20 -33.16
C VAL A 265 6.18 -7.07 -34.20
N THR A 266 5.41 -7.93 -34.89
CA THR A 266 5.85 -8.74 -36.04
C THR A 266 6.82 -7.96 -36.93
N SER A 267 8.07 -8.40 -36.93
CA SER A 267 9.19 -7.77 -37.63
C SER A 267 10.08 -8.82 -38.30
N PRO A 268 10.97 -8.42 -39.24
CA PRO A 268 12.00 -9.32 -39.74
C PRO A 268 12.89 -9.84 -38.60
N PRO A 269 13.43 -11.08 -38.68
CA PRO A 269 14.37 -11.62 -37.69
C PRO A 269 15.55 -10.68 -37.40
N SER A 270 16.05 -9.96 -38.40
CA SER A 270 17.15 -9.00 -38.23
C SER A 270 16.84 -7.87 -37.24
N VAL A 271 15.56 -7.45 -37.12
CA VAL A 271 15.13 -6.44 -36.15
C VAL A 271 15.23 -6.99 -34.73
N TYR A 272 14.66 -8.17 -34.47
CA TYR A 272 14.73 -8.81 -33.15
C TYR A 272 16.19 -9.04 -32.73
N HIS A 273 17.02 -9.53 -33.64
CA HIS A 273 18.44 -9.79 -33.39
C HIS A 273 19.22 -8.52 -33.04
N LYS A 274 18.81 -7.34 -33.54
CA LYS A 274 19.45 -6.05 -33.24
C LYS A 274 18.89 -5.42 -31.97
N VAL A 275 17.57 -5.46 -31.77
CA VAL A 275 16.88 -4.73 -30.70
C VAL A 275 16.96 -5.48 -29.37
N LEU A 276 16.69 -6.79 -29.34
CA LEU A 276 16.58 -7.53 -28.08
C LEU A 276 17.85 -7.50 -27.20
N PRO A 277 19.08 -7.63 -27.76
CA PRO A 277 20.29 -7.50 -26.96
C PRO A 277 20.51 -6.11 -26.35
N GLN A 278 19.85 -5.07 -26.87
CA GLN A 278 19.95 -3.70 -26.38
C GLN A 278 18.90 -3.39 -25.28
N ILE A 279 17.91 -4.27 -25.09
CA ILE A 279 16.92 -4.13 -24.02
C ILE A 279 17.51 -4.68 -22.72
N SER A 280 18.03 -3.79 -21.89
CA SER A 280 18.50 -4.11 -20.54
C SER A 280 17.36 -4.00 -19.53
N VAL A 281 17.01 -5.13 -18.90
CA VAL A 281 16.10 -5.16 -17.74
C VAL A 281 16.76 -4.38 -16.61
N ARG A 282 16.09 -3.34 -16.12
CA ARG A 282 16.63 -2.42 -15.11
C ARG A 282 15.54 -1.82 -14.26
N ASN A 283 15.87 -1.52 -13.01
CA ASN A 283 14.99 -0.73 -12.15
C ASN A 283 14.90 0.71 -12.70
N GLY A 284 13.78 1.37 -12.41
CA GLY A 284 13.63 2.78 -12.72
C GLY A 284 14.44 3.65 -11.76
N GLY A 285 14.41 4.96 -12.01
CA GLY A 285 15.01 5.96 -11.15
C GLY A 285 14.97 7.35 -11.79
N PRO A 286 15.87 8.26 -11.42
CA PRO A 286 15.93 9.63 -11.96
C PRO A 286 16.03 9.72 -13.49
N HIS A 287 16.51 8.66 -14.14
CA HIS A 287 16.71 8.62 -15.58
C HIS A 287 15.56 8.00 -16.38
N GLY A 288 14.48 7.56 -15.73
CA GLY A 288 13.31 6.99 -16.41
C GLY A 288 12.64 5.84 -15.66
N ALA A 289 11.49 5.42 -16.19
CA ALA A 289 10.77 4.23 -15.76
C ALA A 289 11.62 2.95 -15.89
N GLY A 290 11.36 1.98 -15.01
CA GLY A 290 12.00 0.67 -15.05
C GLY A 290 11.61 -0.13 -16.28
N ILE A 291 12.56 -0.90 -16.81
CA ILE A 291 12.32 -1.81 -17.94
C ILE A 291 12.19 -3.21 -17.35
N LEU A 292 10.98 -3.77 -17.37
CA LEU A 292 10.71 -5.10 -16.82
C LEU A 292 11.19 -6.23 -17.76
N GLY A 293 11.24 -5.91 -19.05
CA GLY A 293 11.70 -6.75 -20.14
C GLY A 293 10.82 -6.61 -21.37
N ALA A 294 11.17 -7.28 -22.45
CA ALA A 294 10.48 -7.14 -23.73
C ALA A 294 9.14 -7.90 -23.76
N HIS A 295 8.16 -7.32 -24.43
CA HIS A 295 6.96 -8.01 -24.89
C HIS A 295 7.10 -8.25 -26.40
N LEU A 296 7.04 -9.50 -26.84
CA LEU A 296 7.08 -9.87 -28.25
C LEU A 296 5.67 -10.15 -28.75
N GLU A 297 5.12 -9.25 -29.57
CA GLU A 297 3.78 -9.36 -30.14
C GLU A 297 3.84 -9.90 -31.57
N GLY A 298 3.73 -11.23 -31.71
CA GLY A 298 4.07 -11.91 -32.96
C GLY A 298 5.58 -12.09 -33.17
N PRO A 299 6.01 -12.81 -34.22
CA PRO A 299 5.29 -13.02 -35.48
C PRO A 299 4.48 -14.32 -35.60
N PHE A 300 4.36 -15.10 -34.52
CA PHE A 300 3.62 -16.36 -34.49
C PHE A 300 2.13 -16.12 -34.21
N ILE A 301 1.46 -15.45 -35.13
CA ILE A 301 0.06 -15.03 -35.02
C ILE A 301 -0.74 -15.41 -36.26
N SER A 302 -2.07 -15.37 -36.17
CA SER A 302 -2.96 -15.69 -37.27
C SER A 302 -2.89 -14.66 -38.40
N LYS A 303 -2.75 -15.16 -39.63
CA LYS A 303 -2.84 -14.33 -40.84
C LYS A 303 -4.20 -13.64 -40.97
N GLU A 304 -5.29 -14.32 -40.58
CA GLU A 304 -6.66 -13.78 -40.66
C GLU A 304 -6.90 -12.65 -39.65
N LYS A 305 -6.16 -12.67 -38.53
CA LYS A 305 -6.24 -11.68 -37.46
C LYS A 305 -4.94 -10.91 -37.29
N LYS A 306 -4.20 -10.70 -38.38
CA LYS A 306 -2.92 -9.98 -38.35
C LYS A 306 -3.06 -8.52 -37.92
N GLY A 307 -4.20 -7.87 -38.14
CA GLY A 307 -4.37 -6.44 -37.87
C GLY A 307 -3.30 -5.62 -38.60
N ALA A 308 -2.52 -4.85 -37.82
CA ALA A 308 -1.41 -4.04 -38.30
C ALA A 308 -0.11 -4.81 -38.57
N HIS A 309 -0.07 -6.11 -38.27
CA HIS A 309 1.14 -6.89 -38.46
C HIS A 309 1.39 -7.17 -39.94
N PRO A 310 2.63 -6.95 -40.44
CA PRO A 310 3.00 -7.23 -41.82
C PRO A 310 2.93 -8.72 -42.13
N GLU A 311 2.09 -9.08 -43.10
CA GLU A 311 1.78 -10.48 -43.40
C GLU A 311 3.01 -11.29 -43.84
N HIS A 312 3.91 -10.65 -44.59
CA HIS A 312 5.12 -11.27 -45.13
C HIS A 312 6.19 -11.57 -44.08
N TYR A 313 6.03 -11.09 -42.84
CA TYR A 313 6.91 -11.41 -41.71
C TYR A 313 6.26 -12.37 -40.71
N LEU A 314 5.02 -12.82 -40.94
CA LEU A 314 4.41 -13.86 -40.12
C LEU A 314 5.20 -15.16 -40.22
N SER A 315 5.36 -15.84 -39.09
CA SER A 315 6.14 -17.08 -38.97
C SER A 315 5.27 -18.21 -38.44
N THR A 316 5.66 -19.47 -38.67
CA THR A 316 4.95 -20.66 -38.18
C THR A 316 5.86 -21.55 -37.34
N PHE A 317 5.27 -22.55 -36.68
CA PHE A 317 5.93 -23.52 -35.82
C PHE A 317 6.17 -24.88 -36.53
N ASP A 318 6.04 -24.91 -37.86
CA ASP A 318 5.95 -26.17 -38.62
C ASP A 318 7.27 -26.95 -38.65
N SER A 319 8.42 -26.27 -38.60
CA SER A 319 9.73 -26.91 -38.79
C SER A 319 10.28 -27.48 -37.48
N GLY A 320 9.99 -26.83 -36.36
CA GLY A 320 10.66 -27.11 -35.09
C GLY A 320 9.95 -26.59 -33.84
N ALA A 321 8.74 -26.02 -33.91
CA ALA A 321 8.06 -25.42 -32.76
C ALA A 321 8.92 -24.40 -32.02
N PHE A 322 9.50 -24.76 -30.86
CA PHE A 322 10.33 -23.83 -30.10
C PHE A 322 11.62 -23.45 -30.82
N GLN A 323 12.17 -24.35 -31.65
CA GLN A 323 13.34 -24.05 -32.48
C GLN A 323 13.03 -22.95 -33.51
N ASP A 324 11.80 -22.89 -34.03
CA ASP A 324 11.38 -21.84 -34.96
C ASP A 324 11.29 -20.49 -34.25
N LEU A 325 10.78 -20.50 -33.01
CA LEU A 325 10.76 -19.34 -32.13
C LEU A 325 12.17 -18.82 -31.85
N LEU A 326 13.09 -19.70 -31.49
CA LEU A 326 14.49 -19.33 -31.27
C LEU A 326 15.18 -18.88 -32.55
N ALA A 327 14.90 -19.46 -33.71
CA ALA A 327 15.45 -19.02 -34.99
C ALA A 327 14.99 -17.60 -35.36
N THR A 328 13.78 -17.23 -34.94
CA THR A 328 13.17 -15.92 -35.22
C THR A 328 13.65 -14.82 -34.28
N TYR A 329 13.64 -15.08 -32.97
CA TYR A 329 14.02 -14.05 -31.98
C TYR A 329 15.50 -14.09 -31.59
N ARG A 330 16.15 -15.26 -31.69
CA ARG A 330 17.52 -15.58 -31.26
C ARG A 330 17.80 -15.45 -29.77
N TYR A 331 17.32 -14.39 -29.12
CA TYR A 331 17.56 -14.08 -27.72
C TYR A 331 16.23 -14.00 -26.97
N LEU A 332 16.17 -14.61 -25.78
CA LEU A 332 14.98 -14.58 -24.92
C LEU A 332 15.27 -14.06 -23.49
N ASP A 333 16.52 -13.73 -23.17
CA ASP A 333 16.94 -13.43 -21.79
C ASP A 333 16.23 -12.20 -21.19
N CYS A 334 15.92 -11.21 -22.02
CA CYS A 334 15.19 -10.01 -21.63
C CYS A 334 13.68 -10.13 -21.83
N VAL A 335 13.16 -11.22 -22.40
CA VAL A 335 11.75 -11.36 -22.80
C VAL A 335 10.90 -11.76 -21.59
N ARG A 336 9.75 -11.10 -21.42
CA ARG A 336 8.80 -11.37 -20.33
C ARG A 336 7.42 -11.76 -20.81
N ILE A 337 7.01 -11.30 -21.99
CA ILE A 337 5.71 -11.63 -22.57
C ILE A 337 5.92 -12.03 -24.02
N VAL A 338 5.25 -13.09 -24.46
CA VAL A 338 5.14 -13.45 -25.88
C VAL A 338 3.66 -13.60 -26.22
N THR A 339 3.16 -12.80 -27.15
CA THR A 339 1.84 -12.97 -27.75
C THR A 339 1.92 -13.91 -28.95
N LEU A 340 1.10 -14.96 -28.95
CA LEU A 340 0.98 -15.90 -30.04
C LEU A 340 -0.46 -16.36 -30.25
N ALA A 341 -0.73 -16.94 -31.43
CA ALA A 341 -2.02 -17.51 -31.77
C ALA A 341 -2.08 -19.01 -31.38
N PRO A 342 -2.95 -19.41 -30.43
CA PRO A 342 -2.95 -20.77 -29.89
C PRO A 342 -3.45 -21.84 -30.87
N GLU A 343 -4.21 -21.48 -31.90
CA GLU A 343 -4.67 -22.41 -32.94
C GLU A 343 -3.55 -22.92 -33.86
N MET A 344 -2.38 -22.28 -33.82
CA MET A 344 -1.25 -22.67 -34.65
C MET A 344 -0.77 -24.08 -34.29
N LYS A 345 -0.41 -24.86 -35.31
CA LYS A 345 0.12 -26.21 -35.13
C LYS A 345 1.35 -26.18 -34.21
N ARG A 346 1.43 -27.07 -33.23
CA ARG A 346 2.54 -27.17 -32.24
C ARG A 346 2.69 -25.96 -31.30
N SER A 347 1.72 -25.04 -31.25
CA SER A 347 1.71 -23.92 -30.29
C SER A 347 1.83 -24.41 -28.84
N SER A 348 1.18 -25.52 -28.49
CA SER A 348 1.21 -26.12 -27.14
C SER A 348 2.63 -26.44 -26.64
N GLU A 349 3.49 -27.00 -27.50
CA GLU A 349 4.91 -27.27 -27.18
C GLU A 349 5.64 -25.96 -26.83
N VAL A 350 5.39 -24.90 -27.59
CA VAL A 350 6.00 -23.58 -27.41
C VAL A 350 5.50 -22.91 -26.13
N ILE A 351 4.19 -22.96 -25.86
CA ILE A 351 3.57 -22.40 -24.67
C ILE A 351 4.17 -23.02 -23.40
N GLN A 352 4.32 -24.35 -23.38
CA GLN A 352 4.93 -25.06 -22.25
C GLN A 352 6.37 -24.65 -22.02
N GLU A 353 7.16 -24.56 -23.10
CA GLU A 353 8.58 -24.18 -23.02
C GLU A 353 8.78 -22.75 -22.53
N LEU A 354 8.03 -21.79 -23.07
CA LEU A 354 8.06 -20.39 -22.64
C LEU A 354 7.66 -20.26 -21.16
N THR A 355 6.59 -20.97 -20.76
CA THR A 355 6.12 -20.97 -19.36
C THR A 355 7.18 -21.55 -18.42
N ARG A 356 7.88 -22.63 -18.81
CA ARG A 356 8.97 -23.21 -18.01
C ARG A 356 10.12 -22.24 -17.79
N ARG A 357 10.33 -21.32 -18.73
CA ARG A 357 11.34 -20.23 -18.65
C ARG A 357 10.85 -19.02 -17.85
N GLY A 358 9.63 -19.03 -17.33
CA GLY A 358 9.04 -17.90 -16.62
C GLY A 358 8.64 -16.75 -17.55
N ILE A 359 8.44 -17.02 -18.84
CA ILE A 359 7.91 -16.05 -19.81
C ILE A 359 6.39 -16.19 -19.82
N CYS A 360 5.69 -15.07 -19.62
CA CYS A 360 4.24 -15.03 -19.75
C CYS A 360 3.84 -15.25 -21.21
N VAL A 361 2.93 -16.19 -21.43
CA VAL A 361 2.37 -16.42 -22.76
C VAL A 361 0.99 -15.78 -22.83
N SER A 362 0.84 -14.91 -23.83
CA SER A 362 -0.38 -14.18 -24.12
C SER A 362 -1.04 -14.71 -25.39
N LEU A 363 -2.38 -14.78 -25.38
CA LEU A 363 -3.19 -15.18 -26.52
C LEU A 363 -3.69 -13.93 -27.23
N GLY A 364 -3.38 -13.78 -28.52
CA GLY A 364 -3.79 -12.62 -29.29
C GLY A 364 -3.62 -12.85 -30.78
N HIS A 365 -4.20 -11.97 -31.61
CA HIS A 365 -4.12 -12.05 -33.07
C HIS A 365 -4.49 -13.45 -33.60
N SER A 366 -5.65 -13.95 -33.18
CA SER A 366 -5.96 -15.38 -33.26
C SER A 366 -7.40 -15.64 -33.70
N VAL A 367 -7.58 -16.73 -34.44
CA VAL A 367 -8.90 -17.28 -34.79
C VAL A 367 -9.30 -18.49 -33.93
N ALA A 368 -8.70 -18.64 -32.74
CA ALA A 368 -8.96 -19.78 -31.88
C ALA A 368 -10.39 -19.79 -31.31
N ASN A 369 -10.98 -20.98 -31.31
CA ASN A 369 -12.19 -21.26 -30.55
C ASN A 369 -11.90 -21.36 -29.04
N LEU A 370 -12.95 -21.43 -28.23
CA LEU A 370 -12.81 -21.53 -26.77
C LEU A 370 -11.98 -22.77 -26.36
N SER A 371 -12.20 -23.93 -26.98
CA SER A 371 -11.52 -25.18 -26.60
C SER A 371 -10.00 -25.10 -26.82
N GLN A 372 -9.57 -24.50 -27.93
CA GLN A 372 -8.15 -24.24 -28.21
C GLN A 372 -7.55 -23.24 -27.23
N ALA A 373 -8.30 -22.18 -26.88
CA ALA A 373 -7.87 -21.19 -25.91
C ALA A 373 -7.73 -21.79 -24.50
N GLU A 374 -8.67 -22.64 -24.08
CA GLU A 374 -8.61 -23.37 -22.80
C GLU A 374 -7.42 -24.34 -22.76
N GLU A 375 -7.12 -25.03 -23.87
CA GLU A 375 -5.94 -25.89 -23.97
C GLU A 375 -4.64 -25.09 -23.83
N ALA A 376 -4.56 -23.92 -24.46
CA ALA A 376 -3.42 -23.03 -24.30
C ALA A 376 -3.21 -22.60 -22.83
N VAL A 377 -4.30 -22.31 -22.10
CA VAL A 377 -4.24 -21.98 -20.67
C VAL A 377 -3.81 -23.21 -19.84
N ARG A 378 -4.32 -24.41 -20.15
CA ARG A 378 -3.87 -25.67 -19.52
C ARG A 378 -2.37 -25.90 -19.71
N HIS A 379 -1.82 -25.49 -20.84
CA HIS A 379 -0.40 -25.61 -21.15
C HIS A 379 0.49 -24.51 -20.59
N GLY A 380 -0.04 -23.37 -20.18
CA GLY A 380 0.84 -22.30 -19.72
C GLY A 380 0.29 -20.89 -19.82
N ALA A 381 -0.56 -20.60 -20.81
CA ALA A 381 -0.98 -19.24 -21.09
C ALA A 381 -1.73 -18.62 -19.91
N THR A 382 -1.46 -17.34 -19.65
CA THR A 382 -2.04 -16.59 -18.52
C THR A 382 -2.50 -15.19 -18.90
N PHE A 383 -2.34 -14.78 -20.17
CA PHE A 383 -2.71 -13.45 -20.63
C PHE A 383 -3.49 -13.50 -21.96
N ILE A 384 -4.31 -12.47 -22.18
CA ILE A 384 -4.98 -12.19 -23.45
C ILE A 384 -4.55 -10.79 -23.86
N THR A 385 -4.00 -10.66 -25.07
CA THR A 385 -3.53 -9.37 -25.60
C THR A 385 -4.74 -8.57 -26.08
N HIS A 386 -4.81 -7.28 -25.69
CA HIS A 386 -5.84 -6.28 -26.06
C HIS A 386 -7.22 -6.89 -26.40
N LEU A 387 -7.89 -7.42 -25.37
CA LEU A 387 -9.15 -8.14 -25.50
C LEU A 387 -10.15 -7.43 -26.42
N PHE A 388 -10.81 -8.22 -27.29
CA PHE A 388 -11.67 -7.85 -28.42
C PHE A 388 -10.95 -7.46 -29.71
N ASN A 389 -9.72 -6.92 -29.64
CA ASN A 389 -8.98 -6.52 -30.82
C ASN A 389 -8.28 -7.74 -31.46
N ALA A 390 -8.28 -7.79 -32.80
CA ALA A 390 -7.63 -8.87 -33.56
C ALA A 390 -7.94 -10.31 -33.09
N MET A 391 -9.20 -10.58 -32.73
CA MET A 391 -9.68 -11.93 -32.38
C MET A 391 -11.04 -12.21 -33.00
N LEU A 392 -11.53 -13.45 -32.89
CA LEU A 392 -12.91 -13.75 -33.29
C LEU A 392 -13.91 -12.94 -32.43
N PRO A 393 -14.97 -12.38 -33.04
CA PRO A 393 -16.05 -11.78 -32.27
C PRO A 393 -16.69 -12.82 -31.35
N PHE A 394 -17.20 -12.37 -30.21
CA PHE A 394 -17.97 -13.22 -29.31
C PHE A 394 -19.21 -13.79 -30.04
N HIS A 395 -19.38 -15.12 -29.98
CA HIS A 395 -20.57 -15.80 -30.46
C HIS A 395 -21.10 -16.75 -29.39
N HIS A 396 -22.42 -16.79 -29.18
CA HIS A 396 -23.03 -17.53 -28.06
C HIS A 396 -22.79 -19.05 -28.06
N ARG A 397 -22.56 -19.67 -29.22
CA ARG A 397 -22.21 -21.10 -29.31
C ARG A 397 -20.73 -21.39 -29.09
N ASP A 398 -19.89 -20.42 -29.41
CA ASP A 398 -18.44 -20.52 -29.28
C ASP A 398 -17.91 -19.11 -29.04
N PRO A 399 -17.64 -18.75 -27.78
CA PRO A 399 -17.23 -17.41 -27.43
C PRO A 399 -15.77 -17.12 -27.78
N GLY A 400 -15.03 -18.09 -28.36
CA GLY A 400 -13.62 -17.94 -28.69
C GLY A 400 -12.76 -17.61 -27.47
N ILE A 401 -11.67 -16.87 -27.70
CA ILE A 401 -10.76 -16.39 -26.63
C ILE A 401 -11.49 -15.56 -25.57
N VAL A 402 -12.52 -14.78 -25.96
CA VAL A 402 -13.30 -13.95 -25.02
C VAL A 402 -13.99 -14.82 -23.96
N GLY A 403 -14.33 -16.07 -24.30
CA GLY A 403 -14.93 -17.02 -23.35
C GLY A 403 -14.03 -17.40 -22.18
N LEU A 404 -12.71 -17.21 -22.27
CA LEU A 404 -11.79 -17.49 -21.17
C LEU A 404 -12.07 -16.65 -19.92
N LEU A 405 -12.72 -15.49 -20.05
CA LEU A 405 -13.07 -14.65 -18.90
C LEU A 405 -14.00 -15.35 -17.91
N THR A 406 -14.79 -16.33 -18.37
CA THR A 406 -15.80 -17.01 -17.56
C THR A 406 -15.79 -18.53 -17.79
N SER A 407 -14.67 -19.10 -18.25
CA SER A 407 -14.59 -20.54 -18.52
C SER A 407 -14.41 -21.34 -17.21
N ASP A 408 -15.28 -22.32 -17.01
CA ASP A 408 -15.21 -23.28 -15.90
C ASP A 408 -14.16 -24.39 -16.12
N GLN A 409 -13.56 -24.47 -17.32
CA GLN A 409 -12.50 -25.44 -17.63
C GLN A 409 -11.12 -24.96 -17.17
N ILE A 410 -11.01 -23.70 -16.74
CA ILE A 410 -9.78 -23.11 -16.23
C ILE A 410 -9.68 -23.41 -14.72
N PRO A 411 -8.57 -23.99 -14.22
CA PRO A 411 -8.42 -24.25 -12.80
C PRO A 411 -8.54 -22.96 -11.97
N ALA A 412 -9.30 -22.97 -10.87
CA ALA A 412 -9.54 -21.79 -10.04
C ALA A 412 -8.26 -21.10 -9.50
N ARG A 413 -7.14 -21.85 -9.40
CA ARG A 413 -5.84 -21.31 -8.99
C ARG A 413 -5.07 -20.61 -10.11
N ARG A 414 -5.51 -20.74 -11.37
CA ARG A 414 -4.86 -20.16 -12.55
C ARG A 414 -5.70 -19.00 -13.05
N ARG A 415 -5.31 -17.78 -12.68
CA ARG A 415 -5.98 -16.57 -13.15
C ARG A 415 -5.53 -16.25 -14.58
N VAL A 416 -6.49 -15.97 -15.46
CA VAL A 416 -6.22 -15.42 -16.79
C VAL A 416 -6.40 -13.91 -16.72
N PHE A 417 -5.33 -13.18 -16.97
CA PHE A 417 -5.37 -11.74 -17.12
C PHE A 417 -5.68 -11.37 -18.57
N TYR A 418 -6.10 -10.13 -18.82
CA TYR A 418 -6.37 -9.63 -20.16
C TYR A 418 -6.07 -8.14 -20.26
N GLY A 419 -5.38 -7.75 -21.32
CA GLY A 419 -5.08 -6.37 -21.65
C GLY A 419 -6.33 -5.65 -22.13
N MET A 420 -6.58 -4.46 -21.63
CA MET A 420 -7.65 -3.57 -22.10
C MET A 420 -7.07 -2.21 -22.49
N ILE A 421 -7.27 -1.81 -23.75
CA ILE A 421 -7.00 -0.45 -24.21
C ILE A 421 -8.25 0.40 -23.90
N SER A 422 -8.13 1.27 -22.89
CA SER A 422 -9.23 2.09 -22.38
C SER A 422 -9.11 3.55 -22.82
N ASP A 423 -9.14 3.79 -24.13
CA ASP A 423 -9.00 5.12 -24.74
C ASP A 423 -10.33 5.69 -25.29
N GLY A 424 -11.42 4.92 -25.20
CA GLY A 424 -12.74 5.27 -25.73
C GLY A 424 -12.89 5.04 -27.24
N ILE A 425 -11.86 4.53 -27.91
CA ILE A 425 -11.80 4.34 -29.36
C ILE A 425 -11.67 2.86 -29.70
N HIS A 426 -10.64 2.20 -29.16
CA HIS A 426 -10.37 0.77 -29.40
C HIS A 426 -11.43 -0.11 -28.78
N THR A 427 -11.93 0.29 -27.61
CA THR A 427 -12.93 -0.43 -26.86
C THR A 427 -14.13 0.48 -26.60
N ASN A 428 -15.29 0.07 -27.10
CA ASN A 428 -16.54 0.73 -26.73
C ASN A 428 -16.77 0.63 -25.20
N PRO A 429 -17.21 1.70 -24.51
CA PRO A 429 -17.48 1.66 -23.07
C PRO A 429 -18.38 0.50 -22.61
N ALA A 430 -19.33 0.06 -23.42
CA ALA A 430 -20.16 -1.10 -23.12
C ALA A 430 -19.37 -2.42 -23.11
N ALA A 431 -18.45 -2.62 -24.06
CA ALA A 431 -17.57 -3.78 -24.09
C ALA A 431 -16.61 -3.80 -22.89
N LEU A 432 -16.07 -2.62 -22.53
CA LEU A 432 -15.22 -2.46 -21.34
C LEU A 432 -15.96 -2.85 -20.06
N ARG A 433 -17.22 -2.42 -19.91
CA ARG A 433 -18.09 -2.84 -18.79
C ARG A 433 -18.38 -4.34 -18.77
N ILE A 434 -18.61 -4.95 -19.94
CA ILE A 434 -18.86 -6.39 -20.04
C ILE A 434 -17.63 -7.16 -19.56
N ALA A 435 -16.44 -6.85 -20.08
CA ALA A 435 -15.21 -7.50 -19.69
C ALA A 435 -14.93 -7.33 -18.19
N HIS A 436 -15.00 -6.08 -17.69
CA HIS A 436 -14.75 -5.78 -16.28
C HIS A 436 -15.72 -6.53 -15.34
N ARG A 437 -17.02 -6.59 -15.67
CA ARG A 437 -18.00 -7.30 -14.85
C ARG A 437 -17.84 -8.81 -14.90
N ALA A 438 -17.41 -9.35 -16.05
CA ALA A 438 -17.17 -10.77 -16.22
C ALA A 438 -15.94 -11.23 -15.40
N HIS A 439 -14.85 -10.48 -15.45
CA HIS A 439 -13.61 -10.85 -14.76
C HIS A 439 -12.81 -9.63 -14.24
N PRO A 440 -13.22 -8.99 -13.13
CA PRO A 440 -12.63 -7.73 -12.68
C PRO A 440 -11.17 -7.86 -12.24
N LYS A 441 -10.80 -8.99 -11.61
CA LYS A 441 -9.46 -9.25 -11.07
C LYS A 441 -8.41 -9.64 -12.13
N GLY A 442 -8.84 -9.85 -13.37
CA GLY A 442 -7.95 -10.17 -14.49
C GLY A 442 -7.67 -8.97 -15.41
N LEU A 443 -8.36 -7.84 -15.22
CA LEU A 443 -8.23 -6.70 -16.11
C LEU A 443 -6.89 -5.99 -15.92
N VAL A 444 -6.07 -5.95 -16.95
CA VAL A 444 -4.82 -5.19 -16.99
C VAL A 444 -5.00 -4.03 -17.97
N LEU A 445 -4.89 -2.79 -17.49
CA LEU A 445 -4.86 -1.64 -18.38
C LEU A 445 -3.53 -1.61 -19.13
N VAL A 446 -3.62 -1.44 -20.45
CA VAL A 446 -2.47 -1.26 -21.34
C VAL A 446 -2.72 -0.04 -22.21
N THR A 447 -1.65 0.61 -22.66
CA THR A 447 -1.80 1.72 -23.61
C THR A 447 -1.87 1.21 -25.03
N ASP A 448 -1.09 0.19 -25.37
CA ASP A 448 -0.77 -0.17 -26.75
C ASP A 448 -0.25 1.04 -27.56
N ALA A 449 0.40 1.98 -26.86
CA ALA A 449 0.80 3.26 -27.43
C ALA A 449 1.87 3.08 -28.52
N ILE A 450 1.78 3.90 -29.57
CA ILE A 450 2.70 3.92 -30.71
C ILE A 450 3.58 5.17 -30.70
N ALA A 451 4.51 5.26 -31.66
CA ALA A 451 5.42 6.39 -31.80
C ALA A 451 4.72 7.78 -31.83
N GLY A 452 3.47 7.85 -32.25
CA GLY A 452 2.68 9.09 -32.24
C GLY A 452 2.26 9.60 -30.86
N MET A 453 2.36 8.79 -29.80
CA MET A 453 1.98 9.21 -28.44
C MET A 453 2.78 10.45 -28.02
N GLY A 454 2.08 11.50 -27.57
CA GLY A 454 2.70 12.75 -27.13
C GLY A 454 3.19 13.67 -28.26
N LEU A 455 2.84 13.39 -29.51
CA LEU A 455 3.12 14.25 -30.67
C LEU A 455 1.82 14.81 -31.28
N ALA A 456 1.97 15.80 -32.17
CA ALA A 456 0.86 16.30 -32.97
C ALA A 456 0.39 15.25 -33.99
N PRO A 457 -0.88 15.30 -34.44
CA PRO A 457 -1.39 14.45 -35.52
C PRO A 457 -0.47 14.44 -36.74
N GLY A 458 -0.29 13.27 -37.35
CA GLY A 458 0.69 13.06 -38.41
C GLY A 458 0.96 11.59 -38.71
N ARG A 459 1.95 11.36 -39.59
CA ARG A 459 2.38 9.99 -39.96
C ARG A 459 3.52 9.54 -39.06
N HIS A 460 3.36 8.35 -38.51
CA HIS A 460 4.32 7.68 -37.65
C HIS A 460 4.51 6.23 -38.10
N THR A 461 5.33 5.47 -37.39
CA THR A 461 5.56 4.05 -37.66
C THR A 461 4.97 3.17 -36.57
N LEU A 462 4.62 1.95 -36.97
CA LEU A 462 4.43 0.80 -36.09
C LEU A 462 5.14 -0.39 -36.74
N GLY A 463 6.35 -0.68 -36.28
CA GLY A 463 7.24 -1.62 -36.96
C GLY A 463 7.49 -1.21 -38.41
N GLN A 464 7.15 -2.10 -39.34
CA GLN A 464 7.35 -1.84 -40.78
C GLN A 464 6.09 -1.28 -41.47
N GLN A 465 5.07 -0.90 -40.71
CA GLN A 465 3.90 -0.18 -41.22
C GLN A 465 4.01 1.31 -40.95
N VAL A 466 3.38 2.10 -41.82
CA VAL A 466 3.12 3.52 -41.58
C VAL A 466 1.71 3.66 -41.03
N VAL A 467 1.59 4.39 -39.93
CA VAL A 467 0.32 4.71 -39.27
C VAL A 467 0.08 6.20 -39.33
N GLU A 468 -1.19 6.58 -39.46
CA GLU A 468 -1.65 7.97 -39.52
C GLU A 468 -2.48 8.27 -38.28
N VAL A 469 -2.09 9.32 -37.56
CA VAL A 469 -2.75 9.79 -36.34
C VAL A 469 -3.66 10.96 -36.71
N ASP A 470 -4.95 10.82 -36.43
CA ASP A 470 -5.97 11.86 -36.60
C ASP A 470 -6.74 12.05 -35.29
N GLY A 471 -6.45 13.14 -34.60
CA GLY A 471 -6.90 13.38 -33.23
C GLY A 471 -6.35 12.31 -32.29
N LEU A 472 -7.24 11.48 -31.75
CA LEU A 472 -6.91 10.33 -30.89
C LEU A 472 -6.93 8.98 -31.64
N ASN A 473 -7.37 8.98 -32.91
CA ASN A 473 -7.44 7.77 -33.71
C ASN A 473 -6.12 7.51 -34.43
N THR A 474 -5.81 6.23 -34.62
CA THR A 474 -4.57 5.73 -35.20
C THR A 474 -4.93 4.68 -36.25
N TYR A 475 -4.66 4.97 -37.52
CA TYR A 475 -5.01 4.07 -38.63
C TYR A 475 -3.77 3.58 -39.36
N ILE A 476 -3.80 2.36 -39.90
CA ILE A 476 -2.81 1.98 -40.90
C ILE A 476 -2.99 2.89 -42.12
N ALA A 477 -1.92 3.56 -42.54
CA ALA A 477 -1.96 4.56 -43.60
C ALA A 477 -2.61 4.00 -44.88
N GLY A 478 -3.59 4.73 -45.41
CA GLY A 478 -4.36 4.31 -46.58
C GLY A 478 -5.50 3.32 -46.29
N THR A 479 -5.79 3.02 -45.03
CA THR A 479 -6.91 2.15 -44.62
C THR A 479 -7.75 2.78 -43.50
N LYS A 480 -8.80 2.09 -43.06
CA LYS A 480 -9.58 2.44 -41.85
C LYS A 480 -9.33 1.48 -40.68
N THR A 481 -8.30 0.64 -40.78
CA THR A 481 -7.96 -0.33 -39.75
C THR A 481 -7.26 0.38 -38.60
N LEU A 482 -7.85 0.35 -37.41
CA LEU A 482 -7.22 0.88 -36.19
C LEU A 482 -5.94 0.09 -35.85
N SER A 483 -4.92 0.79 -35.36
CA SER A 483 -3.59 0.22 -35.16
C SER A 483 -2.82 0.95 -34.06
N GLY A 484 -2.70 0.29 -32.89
CA GLY A 484 -2.08 0.86 -31.68
C GLY A 484 -2.81 2.12 -31.19
N SER A 485 -2.31 2.83 -30.18
CA SER A 485 -2.99 4.04 -29.67
C SER A 485 -2.04 5.23 -29.47
N VAL A 486 -2.59 6.40 -29.18
CA VAL A 486 -1.84 7.55 -28.63
C VAL A 486 -2.20 7.82 -27.17
N ALA A 487 -2.83 6.84 -26.50
CA ALA A 487 -3.33 6.97 -25.14
C ALA A 487 -2.20 6.90 -24.11
N THR A 488 -2.37 7.62 -23.02
CA THR A 488 -1.46 7.60 -21.87
C THR A 488 -2.07 6.82 -20.72
N MET A 489 -1.25 6.18 -19.89
CA MET A 489 -1.77 5.30 -18.82
C MET A 489 -2.71 6.03 -17.85
N ASP A 490 -2.38 7.27 -17.45
CA ASP A 490 -3.25 8.10 -16.61
C ASP A 490 -4.61 8.40 -17.26
N SER A 491 -4.64 8.58 -18.59
CA SER A 491 -5.88 8.76 -19.34
C SER A 491 -6.68 7.46 -19.42
N CYS A 492 -6.02 6.31 -19.60
CA CYS A 492 -6.65 4.99 -19.60
C CYS A 492 -7.32 4.69 -18.27
N VAL A 493 -6.66 5.00 -17.14
CA VAL A 493 -7.20 4.84 -15.78
C VAL A 493 -8.45 5.70 -15.59
N ARG A 494 -8.39 6.99 -15.94
CA ARG A 494 -9.53 7.91 -15.79
C ARG A 494 -10.72 7.49 -16.67
N HIS A 495 -10.47 7.18 -17.94
CA HIS A 495 -11.51 6.72 -18.85
C HIS A 495 -12.09 5.36 -18.42
N PHE A 496 -11.27 4.44 -17.90
CA PHE A 496 -11.76 3.16 -17.40
C PHE A 496 -12.73 3.36 -16.23
N MET A 497 -12.37 4.22 -15.27
CA MET A 497 -13.23 4.58 -14.15
C MET A 497 -14.54 5.22 -14.63
N GLU A 498 -14.47 6.18 -15.55
CA GLU A 498 -15.64 6.86 -16.11
C GLU A 498 -16.57 5.89 -16.86
N ALA A 499 -16.02 5.08 -17.75
CA ALA A 499 -16.78 4.17 -18.59
C ALA A 499 -17.43 3.02 -17.80
N THR A 500 -16.78 2.56 -16.72
CA THR A 500 -17.27 1.42 -15.94
C THR A 500 -18.05 1.79 -14.68
N GLY A 501 -17.79 2.97 -14.12
CA GLY A 501 -18.27 3.36 -12.80
C GLY A 501 -17.65 2.53 -11.66
N CYS A 502 -16.49 1.92 -11.89
CA CYS A 502 -15.77 1.18 -10.85
C CYS A 502 -15.19 2.13 -9.79
N THR A 503 -14.72 1.57 -8.68
CA THR A 503 -14.10 2.38 -7.62
C THR A 503 -12.72 2.88 -8.04
N VAL A 504 -12.25 3.93 -7.38
CA VAL A 504 -10.89 4.48 -7.60
C VAL A 504 -9.83 3.40 -7.39
N GLU A 505 -9.97 2.60 -6.32
CA GLU A 505 -9.08 1.49 -6.02
C GLU A 505 -8.99 0.50 -7.18
N THR A 506 -10.15 0.12 -7.73
CA THR A 506 -10.24 -0.83 -8.85
C THR A 506 -9.53 -0.31 -10.10
N ALA A 507 -9.73 0.98 -10.42
CA ALA A 507 -9.09 1.59 -11.58
C ALA A 507 -7.56 1.68 -11.42
N LEU A 508 -7.08 2.02 -10.23
CA LEU A 508 -5.65 2.09 -9.93
C LEU A 508 -4.99 0.71 -9.90
N GLU A 509 -5.66 -0.30 -9.34
CA GLU A 509 -5.18 -1.68 -9.30
C GLU A 509 -5.06 -2.30 -10.70
N ALA A 510 -5.98 -1.97 -11.61
CA ALA A 510 -5.92 -2.42 -13.00
C ALA A 510 -4.68 -1.93 -13.76
N ALA A 511 -4.09 -0.80 -13.35
CA ALA A 511 -2.86 -0.24 -13.92
C ALA A 511 -1.61 -0.53 -13.07
N SER A 512 -1.72 -1.21 -11.92
CA SER A 512 -0.58 -1.43 -11.01
C SER A 512 -0.52 -2.85 -10.45
N LEU A 513 -1.46 -3.23 -9.59
CA LEU A 513 -1.52 -4.55 -8.97
C LEU A 513 -1.68 -5.67 -10.01
N HIS A 514 -2.66 -5.57 -10.90
CA HIS A 514 -2.94 -6.62 -11.87
C HIS A 514 -1.77 -6.90 -12.84
N PRO A 515 -1.12 -5.89 -13.45
CA PRO A 515 0.09 -6.14 -14.25
C PRO A 515 1.26 -6.67 -13.40
N ALA A 516 1.40 -6.28 -12.12
CA ALA A 516 2.40 -6.88 -11.23
C ALA A 516 2.12 -8.36 -10.93
N GLN A 517 0.85 -8.73 -10.77
CA GLN A 517 0.42 -10.13 -10.58
C GLN A 517 0.64 -10.96 -11.84
N LEU A 518 0.29 -10.41 -13.01
CA LEU A 518 0.54 -11.01 -14.30
C LEU A 518 2.02 -11.40 -14.47
N LEU A 519 2.93 -10.50 -14.09
CA LEU A 519 4.37 -10.70 -14.21
C LEU A 519 5.01 -11.42 -13.00
N GLY A 520 4.24 -11.76 -11.96
CA GLY A 520 4.75 -12.40 -10.74
C GLY A 520 5.67 -11.50 -9.90
N ILE A 521 5.55 -10.17 -10.00
CA ILE A 521 6.40 -9.18 -9.32
C ILE A 521 5.66 -8.42 -8.20
N GLU A 522 4.47 -8.86 -7.79
CA GLU A 522 3.65 -8.20 -6.75
C GLU A 522 4.35 -8.06 -5.38
N HIS A 523 5.32 -8.94 -5.12
CA HIS A 523 6.18 -8.94 -3.94
C HIS A 523 7.26 -7.83 -3.96
N ARG A 524 7.32 -7.03 -5.04
CA ARG A 524 8.21 -5.86 -5.15
C ARG A 524 7.49 -4.62 -5.65
N LYS A 525 6.58 -4.76 -6.61
CA LYS A 525 5.91 -3.65 -7.32
C LYS A 525 4.40 -3.85 -7.38
N GLY A 526 3.66 -2.80 -7.72
CA GLY A 526 2.20 -2.85 -7.92
C GLY A 526 1.36 -2.85 -6.63
N THR A 527 2.01 -2.83 -5.45
CA THR A 527 1.35 -2.59 -4.17
C THR A 527 2.21 -1.68 -3.31
N LEU A 528 1.59 -1.03 -2.32
CA LEU A 528 2.30 -0.24 -1.33
C LEU A 528 2.65 -1.05 -0.08
N ASN A 529 2.70 -2.38 -0.17
CA ASN A 529 3.03 -3.26 0.95
C ASN A 529 4.40 -2.95 1.55
N TYR A 530 4.61 -3.30 2.82
CA TYR A 530 5.92 -3.11 3.46
C TYR A 530 6.99 -3.92 2.73
N ASP A 531 8.23 -3.41 2.72
CA ASP A 531 9.41 -3.96 2.05
C ASP A 531 9.35 -4.00 0.49
N ASN A 532 8.22 -3.61 -0.10
CA ASN A 532 8.13 -3.36 -1.54
C ASN A 532 8.91 -2.11 -1.95
N ASP A 533 9.25 -2.04 -3.23
CA ASP A 533 9.87 -0.86 -3.83
C ASP A 533 8.93 0.34 -3.66
N ALA A 534 9.48 1.48 -3.23
CA ALA A 534 8.76 2.72 -3.05
C ALA A 534 8.52 3.43 -4.41
N ASP A 535 7.82 2.73 -5.31
CA ASP A 535 7.38 3.23 -6.61
C ASP A 535 5.90 3.61 -6.51
N PHE A 536 5.60 4.91 -6.46
CA PHE A 536 4.26 5.40 -6.19
C PHE A 536 3.98 6.74 -6.84
N LEU A 537 2.70 7.08 -6.94
CA LEU A 537 2.19 8.31 -7.54
C LEU A 537 1.55 9.17 -6.46
N LEU A 538 1.67 10.48 -6.60
CA LEU A 538 0.75 11.43 -5.98
C LEU A 538 -0.30 11.82 -7.01
N LEU A 539 -1.57 11.57 -6.69
CA LEU A 539 -2.72 11.83 -7.54
C LEU A 539 -3.66 12.82 -6.85
N ASP A 540 -4.30 13.70 -7.61
CA ASP A 540 -5.43 14.47 -7.10
C ASP A 540 -6.73 13.65 -7.03
N SER A 541 -7.81 14.26 -6.55
CA SER A 541 -9.12 13.60 -6.43
C SER A 541 -9.75 13.20 -7.78
N SER A 542 -9.26 13.75 -8.89
CA SER A 542 -9.70 13.41 -10.25
C SER A 542 -8.72 12.46 -10.94
N LEU A 543 -7.77 11.89 -10.19
CA LEU A 543 -6.74 10.96 -10.65
C LEU A 543 -5.75 11.57 -11.66
N HIS A 544 -5.53 12.88 -11.64
CA HIS A 544 -4.42 13.47 -12.38
C HIS A 544 -3.11 13.30 -11.60
N VAL A 545 -2.04 12.94 -12.32
CA VAL A 545 -0.70 12.77 -11.75
C VAL A 545 -0.13 14.13 -11.34
N ARG A 546 0.15 14.29 -10.05
CA ARG A 546 0.83 15.44 -9.46
C ARG A 546 2.32 15.22 -9.37
N ALA A 547 2.74 14.01 -9.01
CA ALA A 547 4.15 13.62 -8.96
C ALA A 547 4.30 12.10 -9.08
N THR A 548 5.47 11.69 -9.57
CA THR A 548 5.85 10.29 -9.73
C THR A 548 7.12 10.05 -8.93
N TYR A 549 7.10 8.97 -8.13
CA TYR A 549 8.22 8.55 -7.30
C TYR A 549 8.68 7.16 -7.72
N ILE A 550 10.00 6.97 -7.75
CA ILE A 550 10.63 5.65 -7.97
C ILE A 550 11.70 5.49 -6.90
N ALA A 551 11.71 4.34 -6.22
CA ALA A 551 12.59 4.09 -5.09
C ALA A 551 12.57 5.24 -4.06
N GLY A 552 11.40 5.82 -3.80
CA GLY A 552 11.23 6.91 -2.84
C GLY A 552 11.70 8.29 -3.32
N GLU A 553 12.36 8.37 -4.46
CA GLU A 553 12.84 9.62 -5.04
C GLU A 553 11.81 10.21 -6.00
N ARG A 554 11.59 11.52 -5.92
CA ARG A 554 10.68 12.22 -6.85
C ARG A 554 11.35 12.34 -8.22
N VAL A 555 10.88 11.59 -9.20
CA VAL A 555 11.43 11.55 -10.57
C VAL A 555 10.67 12.45 -11.54
N TRP A 556 9.43 12.82 -11.21
CA TRP A 556 8.63 13.77 -11.98
C TRP A 556 7.66 14.54 -11.07
N SER A 557 7.32 15.77 -11.45
CA SER A 557 6.35 16.64 -10.75
C SER A 557 5.65 17.54 -11.76
N GLN A 558 4.33 17.71 -11.60
CA GLN A 558 3.54 18.69 -12.35
C GLN A 558 3.81 20.11 -11.85
N ASP A 559 3.94 20.28 -10.54
CA ASP A 559 4.25 21.56 -9.93
C ASP A 559 5.73 21.88 -10.14
N THR A 560 6.01 23.01 -10.78
CA THR A 560 7.37 23.51 -11.11
C THR A 560 8.11 24.10 -9.90
N PHE A 561 7.66 23.82 -8.68
CA PHE A 561 8.28 24.35 -7.46
C PHE A 561 9.33 23.38 -6.89
N THR A 562 10.55 23.87 -6.85
CA THR A 562 11.71 23.33 -6.13
C THR A 562 11.34 23.09 -4.66
N ILE A 563 11.75 21.94 -4.12
CA ILE A 563 11.77 21.70 -2.67
C ILE A 563 12.83 22.61 -2.05
#